data_AF-A0A952FIT3-F1
#
_entry.id   AF-A0A952FIT3-F1
#
_cell.length_a   1.000
_cell.length_b   1.000
_cell.length_c   1.000
_cell.angle_alpha   90.00
_cell.angle_beta   90.00
_cell.angle_gamma   90.00
#
_symmetry.space_group_name_H-M   'P 1'
#
loop_
_entity.id
_entity.type
_entity.pdbx_description
1 polymer ?
#
loop_
_entity_poly.entity_id
_entity_poly.type
_entity_poly.pdbx_seq_one_letter_code
_entity_poly.pdbx_strand_id
1 'polypeptide(L)'
;MAMIAVAAGIVGWRWTTPIPVCSAAPEAPAEGCVAGFAIHDLDVGRTGSIALSQDASRLLLVGAAGSADGAPRVLAALRTQDGGEDWRLPAAGLEDSVALSPDGDRVAVWHKESQPRVLTIPDGAVVAEARSPGRTMWELPAFDVTFSADGHALLFGGVIPRRLHPLSGEAPRPDPAAGAAQPEECPTQIGQSAYGGGVISRDFRLAVFYNSWDDDKFGPGRVTDDRFLQSGLCGLRFFLMAPPPPGWSTVPVVFASFSPGSDRLAIVYSDSDRPGDQTLIEIRDTSAKVEDMPYSDGRTAAVLARFPVRGLVGFGHRIGWSPDGRRLAVISLSRNRAAEARIFAVP
;
A
#
# COMPACT_ATOMS: atom_id res chain seq x y z
N MET A 1 39.09 -18.86 -63.55
CA MET A 1 39.53 -17.83 -62.58
C MET A 1 38.26 -17.32 -61.91
N ALA A 2 38.10 -17.61 -60.62
CA ALA A 2 36.81 -17.82 -59.97
C ALA A 2 36.09 -16.53 -59.52
N MET A 3 34.77 -16.50 -59.74
CA MET A 3 33.83 -15.60 -59.06
C MET A 3 33.76 -15.97 -57.57
N ILE A 4 33.85 -14.98 -56.68
CA ILE A 4 33.55 -15.15 -55.25
C ILE A 4 32.16 -14.57 -55.01
N ALA A 5 31.24 -15.45 -54.63
CA ALA A 5 29.89 -15.12 -54.18
C ALA A 5 29.94 -14.52 -52.76
N VAL A 6 29.27 -13.39 -52.56
CA VAL A 6 29.01 -12.82 -51.23
C VAL A 6 27.71 -13.42 -50.72
N ALA A 7 27.82 -14.36 -49.78
CA ALA A 7 26.67 -14.91 -49.06
C ALA A 7 26.32 -14.01 -47.88
N ALA A 8 25.08 -13.53 -47.86
CA ALA A 8 24.46 -12.84 -46.75
C ALA A 8 24.27 -13.80 -45.57
N GLY A 9 24.75 -13.40 -44.38
CA GLY A 9 24.48 -14.06 -43.11
C GLY A 9 23.73 -13.11 -42.18
N ILE A 10 22.40 -13.18 -42.20
CA ILE A 10 21.52 -12.55 -41.21
C ILE A 10 21.67 -13.38 -39.92
N VAL A 11 22.42 -12.87 -38.93
CA VAL A 11 22.37 -13.41 -37.57
C VAL A 11 21.39 -12.58 -36.77
N GLY A 12 20.12 -12.97 -36.88
CA GLY A 12 19.13 -12.67 -35.86
C GLY A 12 19.41 -13.45 -34.58
N TRP A 13 18.71 -13.05 -33.52
CA TRP A 13 18.64 -13.68 -32.19
C TRP A 13 19.73 -13.28 -31.20
N ARG A 14 19.50 -12.17 -30.51
CA ARG A 14 19.79 -12.12 -29.06
C ARG A 14 18.47 -12.02 -28.32
N TRP A 15 18.07 -13.16 -27.78
CA TRP A 15 17.12 -13.24 -26.67
C TRP A 15 17.63 -12.31 -25.57
N THR A 16 16.87 -11.26 -25.27
CA THR A 16 17.00 -10.54 -24.00
C THR A 16 16.52 -11.53 -22.93
N THR A 17 17.44 -12.21 -22.26
CA THR A 17 17.11 -12.92 -21.03
C THR A 17 16.50 -11.89 -20.07
N PRO A 18 15.26 -12.08 -19.57
CA PRO A 18 14.71 -11.18 -18.57
C PRO A 18 15.66 -11.18 -17.38
N ILE A 19 16.16 -9.99 -17.04
CA ILE A 19 16.99 -9.79 -15.85
C ILE A 19 16.14 -10.23 -14.65
N PRO A 20 16.69 -11.00 -13.69
CA PRO A 20 15.93 -11.39 -12.50
C PRO A 20 15.37 -10.14 -11.80
N VAL A 21 14.05 -10.13 -11.64
CA VAL A 21 13.25 -9.03 -11.04
C VAL A 21 13.72 -8.72 -9.61
N CYS A 22 14.29 -9.72 -8.94
CA CYS A 22 15.05 -9.59 -7.72
C CYS A 22 16.55 -9.80 -8.02
N SER A 23 17.29 -8.72 -8.30
CA SER A 23 18.75 -8.76 -8.24
C SER A 23 19.18 -8.22 -6.87
N ALA A 24 19.88 -9.04 -6.08
CA ALA A 24 20.34 -8.67 -4.75
C ALA A 24 21.16 -7.36 -4.78
N ALA A 25 20.93 -6.46 -3.83
CA ALA A 25 21.83 -5.34 -3.57
C ALA A 25 23.10 -5.85 -2.84
N PRO A 26 24.26 -5.20 -3.01
CA PRO A 26 25.50 -5.62 -2.36
C PRO A 26 25.44 -5.28 -0.86
N GLU A 27 25.72 -6.30 -0.03
CA GLU A 27 26.07 -6.25 1.40
C GLU A 27 24.94 -6.13 2.45
N ALA A 28 24.29 -7.29 2.68
CA ALA A 28 23.67 -7.85 3.91
C ALA A 28 22.40 -7.21 4.55
N PRO A 29 21.59 -7.99 5.32
CA PRO A 29 21.51 -9.46 5.47
C PRO A 29 20.41 -10.05 4.54
N ALA A 30 20.10 -11.35 4.65
CA ALA A 30 19.20 -12.10 3.76
C ALA A 30 17.69 -11.74 3.90
N GLU A 31 17.38 -10.45 3.74
CA GLU A 31 16.07 -9.81 3.72
C GLU A 31 15.99 -9.04 2.40
N GLY A 32 14.92 -9.23 1.63
CA GLY A 32 14.90 -8.66 0.29
C GLY A 32 13.75 -9.14 -0.57
N CYS A 33 13.86 -8.83 -1.86
CA CYS A 33 12.92 -9.24 -2.88
C CYS A 33 12.93 -10.77 -2.99
N VAL A 34 11.82 -11.42 -2.60
CA VAL A 34 11.65 -12.88 -2.62
C VAL A 34 10.95 -13.37 -3.89
N ALA A 35 10.22 -12.49 -4.57
CA ALA A 35 9.59 -12.77 -5.84
C ALA A 35 9.40 -11.47 -6.61
N GLY A 36 9.33 -11.58 -7.93
CA GLY A 36 8.94 -10.47 -8.76
C GLY A 36 8.68 -10.89 -10.19
N PHE A 37 7.78 -10.16 -10.84
CA PHE A 37 7.30 -10.45 -12.18
C PHE A 37 6.84 -9.16 -12.87
N ALA A 38 6.86 -9.17 -14.19
CA ALA A 38 6.26 -8.09 -14.98
C ALA A 38 4.74 -8.25 -14.98
N ILE A 39 4.02 -7.14 -14.84
CA ILE A 39 2.57 -7.12 -15.01
C ILE A 39 2.30 -6.82 -16.49
N HIS A 40 1.65 -7.76 -17.16
CA HIS A 40 1.22 -7.64 -18.53
C HIS A 40 -0.30 -7.42 -18.59
N ASP A 41 -0.77 -6.79 -19.67
CA ASP A 41 -2.19 -6.69 -20.02
C ASP A 41 -3.12 -5.92 -19.04
N LEU A 42 -2.55 -5.33 -18.00
CA LEU A 42 -3.21 -4.42 -17.06
C LEU A 42 -2.48 -3.08 -17.03
N ASP A 43 -3.20 -2.00 -17.33
CA ASP A 43 -2.72 -0.66 -17.02
C ASP A 43 -2.98 -0.37 -15.53
N VAL A 44 -1.88 -0.32 -14.78
CA VAL A 44 -1.82 -0.03 -13.34
C VAL A 44 -1.28 1.38 -13.07
N GLY A 45 -1.35 2.25 -14.07
CA GLY A 45 -1.00 3.68 -13.99
C GLY A 45 -1.69 4.37 -12.81
N ARG A 46 -2.95 3.99 -12.56
CA ARG A 46 -3.74 4.35 -11.37
C ARG A 46 -4.38 3.07 -10.82
N THR A 47 -3.96 2.64 -9.64
CA THR A 47 -4.59 1.55 -8.87
C THR A 47 -4.93 2.07 -7.47
N GLY A 48 -5.94 1.48 -6.84
CA GLY A 48 -6.14 1.59 -5.39
C GLY A 48 -5.16 0.69 -4.66
N SER A 49 -5.40 0.43 -3.37
CA SER A 49 -4.56 -0.50 -2.61
C SER A 49 -4.48 -1.87 -3.31
N ILE A 50 -3.36 -2.57 -3.11
CA ILE A 50 -3.16 -3.94 -3.59
C ILE A 50 -3.10 -4.88 -2.38
N ALA A 51 -3.40 -6.16 -2.58
CA ALA A 51 -3.39 -7.15 -1.50
C ALA A 51 -2.55 -8.37 -1.88
N LEU A 52 -1.77 -8.88 -0.93
CA LEU A 52 -0.97 -10.09 -1.09
C LEU A 52 -1.57 -11.21 -0.26
N SER A 53 -1.70 -12.41 -0.81
CA SER A 53 -2.21 -13.55 -0.05
C SER A 53 -1.25 -13.95 1.08
N GLN A 54 -1.78 -14.64 2.10
CA GLN A 54 -1.01 -15.06 3.27
C GLN A 54 0.18 -15.97 2.91
N ASP A 55 0.01 -16.86 1.94
CA ASP A 55 1.06 -17.71 1.38
C ASP A 55 1.94 -16.98 0.33
N ALA A 56 1.59 -15.73 0.00
CA ALA A 56 2.13 -14.91 -1.07
C ALA A 56 2.15 -15.58 -2.45
N SER A 57 1.21 -16.50 -2.71
CA SER A 57 1.03 -17.10 -4.04
C SER A 57 0.25 -16.20 -4.99
N ARG A 58 -0.53 -15.24 -4.47
CA ARG A 58 -1.40 -14.35 -5.26
C ARG A 58 -1.27 -12.89 -4.86
N LEU A 59 -1.15 -12.04 -5.87
CA LEU A 59 -1.27 -10.59 -5.78
C LEU A 59 -2.60 -10.15 -6.37
N LEU A 60 -3.44 -9.49 -5.58
CA LEU A 60 -4.66 -8.85 -6.05
C LEU A 60 -4.43 -7.37 -6.26
N LEU A 61 -4.89 -6.86 -7.39
CA LEU A 61 -4.83 -5.45 -7.73
C LEU A 61 -5.99 -5.06 -8.65
N VAL A 62 -6.25 -3.76 -8.71
CA VAL A 62 -7.23 -3.20 -9.62
C VAL A 62 -6.51 -2.45 -10.74
N GLY A 63 -6.90 -2.72 -11.98
CA GLY A 63 -6.31 -2.09 -13.16
C GLY A 63 -7.32 -1.91 -14.28
N ALA A 64 -6.89 -1.27 -15.36
CA ALA A 64 -7.66 -1.24 -16.60
C ALA A 64 -7.20 -2.37 -17.54
N ALA A 65 -8.13 -3.10 -18.14
CA ALA A 65 -7.81 -4.15 -19.11
C ALA A 65 -7.39 -3.53 -20.46
N GLY A 66 -6.13 -3.08 -20.53
CA GLY A 66 -5.55 -2.36 -21.66
C GLY A 66 -5.28 -0.88 -21.35
N SER A 67 -4.51 -0.24 -22.24
CA SER A 67 -4.04 1.15 -22.08
C SER A 67 -4.91 2.20 -22.76
N ALA A 68 -6.06 1.81 -23.32
CA ALA A 68 -6.96 2.71 -24.04
C ALA A 68 -7.89 3.44 -23.06
N ASP A 69 -8.19 4.70 -23.36
CA ASP A 69 -9.21 5.46 -22.65
C ASP A 69 -10.55 4.69 -22.68
N GLY A 70 -11.16 4.51 -21.51
CA GLY A 70 -12.41 3.75 -21.36
C GLY A 70 -12.26 2.23 -21.23
N ALA A 71 -11.04 1.68 -21.15
CA ALA A 71 -10.83 0.26 -20.88
C ALA A 71 -11.56 -0.20 -19.60
N PRO A 72 -12.17 -1.40 -19.57
CA PRO A 72 -12.93 -1.85 -18.41
C PRO A 72 -12.03 -2.00 -17.19
N ARG A 73 -12.55 -1.66 -16.01
CA ARG A 73 -11.84 -1.78 -14.74
C ARG A 73 -12.01 -3.18 -14.21
N VAL A 74 -10.92 -3.78 -13.77
CA VAL A 74 -10.91 -5.17 -13.35
C VAL A 74 -10.12 -5.36 -12.07
N LEU A 75 -10.64 -6.21 -11.19
CA LEU A 75 -9.91 -6.81 -10.09
C LEU A 75 -9.29 -8.09 -10.62
N ALA A 76 -7.97 -8.19 -10.60
CA ALA A 76 -7.24 -9.36 -11.07
C ALA A 76 -6.45 -9.99 -9.94
N ALA A 77 -6.37 -11.32 -9.92
CA ALA A 77 -5.39 -12.04 -9.13
C ALA A 77 -4.29 -12.59 -10.03
N LEU A 78 -3.07 -12.17 -9.75
CA LEU A 78 -1.87 -12.59 -10.45
C LEU A 78 -1.09 -13.58 -9.58
N ARG A 79 -0.66 -14.69 -10.17
CA ARG A 79 0.27 -15.63 -9.55
C ARG A 79 1.62 -14.96 -9.40
N THR A 80 2.18 -15.06 -8.20
CA THR A 80 3.44 -14.38 -7.89
C THR A 80 4.67 -15.06 -8.49
N GLN A 81 4.52 -16.33 -8.93
CA GLN A 81 5.59 -17.12 -9.55
C GLN A 81 5.94 -16.64 -10.96
N ASP A 82 4.95 -16.27 -11.76
CA ASP A 82 5.10 -16.00 -13.19
C ASP A 82 4.35 -14.74 -13.67
N GLY A 83 3.56 -14.10 -12.81
CA GLY A 83 2.70 -12.97 -13.16
C GLY A 83 1.46 -13.35 -13.95
N GLY A 84 1.19 -14.65 -14.14
CA GLY A 84 0.03 -15.11 -14.87
C GLY A 84 -1.26 -14.87 -14.09
N GLU A 85 -2.33 -14.53 -14.79
CA GLU A 85 -3.64 -14.32 -14.18
C GLU A 85 -4.28 -15.67 -13.79
N ASP A 86 -4.79 -15.75 -12.56
CA ASP A 86 -5.62 -16.87 -12.09
C ASP A 86 -7.09 -16.61 -12.40
N TRP A 87 -7.54 -15.38 -12.15
CA TRP A 87 -8.92 -14.96 -12.36
C TRP A 87 -9.01 -13.43 -12.44
N ARG A 88 -10.15 -12.97 -12.97
CA ARG A 88 -10.46 -11.56 -13.19
C ARG A 88 -11.95 -11.32 -12.99
N LEU A 89 -12.27 -10.24 -12.28
CA LEU A 89 -13.62 -9.80 -11.98
C LEU A 89 -13.81 -8.33 -12.39
N PRO A 90 -15.03 -7.90 -12.77
CA PRO A 90 -15.32 -6.48 -12.97
C PRO A 90 -15.10 -5.68 -11.67
N ALA A 91 -14.42 -4.53 -11.78
CA ALA A 91 -14.24 -3.58 -10.69
C ALA A 91 -15.08 -2.31 -10.93
N ALA A 92 -15.38 -1.56 -9.87
CA ALA A 92 -16.20 -0.36 -9.98
C ALA A 92 -15.37 0.86 -10.40
N GLY A 93 -14.15 0.98 -9.86
CA GLY A 93 -13.25 2.09 -10.12
C GLY A 93 -11.79 1.67 -10.11
N LEU A 94 -10.90 2.54 -10.59
CA LEU A 94 -9.45 2.33 -10.51
C LEU A 94 -8.89 2.58 -9.11
N GLU A 95 -9.62 3.30 -8.26
CA GLU A 95 -9.23 3.66 -6.90
C GLU A 95 -9.86 2.71 -5.86
N ASP A 96 -10.37 1.57 -6.31
CA ASP A 96 -10.94 0.55 -5.43
C ASP A 96 -9.86 0.06 -4.46
N SER A 97 -10.09 0.24 -3.17
CA SER A 97 -9.28 -0.37 -2.12
C SER A 97 -9.66 -1.84 -2.01
N VAL A 98 -8.66 -2.72 -1.98
CA VAL A 98 -8.86 -4.16 -1.85
C VAL A 98 -8.09 -4.74 -0.67
N ALA A 99 -8.68 -5.75 -0.04
CA ALA A 99 -8.04 -6.58 0.97
C ALA A 99 -8.47 -8.04 0.82
N LEU A 100 -7.51 -8.95 0.99
CA LEU A 100 -7.80 -10.37 1.11
C LEU A 100 -8.19 -10.71 2.54
N SER A 101 -9.12 -11.66 2.68
CA SER A 101 -9.40 -12.28 3.96
C SER A 101 -8.20 -13.13 4.45
N PRO A 102 -8.07 -13.36 5.77
CA PRO A 102 -6.96 -14.16 6.31
C PRO A 102 -6.88 -15.59 5.78
N ASP A 103 -8.03 -16.19 5.48
CA ASP A 103 -8.20 -17.51 4.85
C ASP A 103 -7.97 -17.48 3.33
N GLY A 104 -7.95 -16.30 2.71
CA GLY A 104 -7.67 -16.09 1.28
C GLY A 104 -8.78 -16.51 0.32
N ASP A 105 -9.96 -16.85 0.84
CA ASP A 105 -11.13 -17.29 0.04
C ASP A 105 -12.07 -16.14 -0.35
N ARG A 106 -11.87 -14.96 0.24
CA ARG A 106 -12.69 -13.77 0.05
C ARG A 106 -11.83 -12.54 -0.20
N VAL A 107 -12.42 -11.58 -0.89
CA VAL A 107 -11.86 -10.25 -1.10
C VAL A 107 -12.87 -9.20 -0.70
N ALA A 108 -12.44 -8.23 0.10
CA ALA A 108 -13.18 -7.02 0.37
C ALA A 108 -12.77 -5.97 -0.67
N VAL A 109 -13.76 -5.38 -1.34
CA VAL A 109 -13.57 -4.31 -2.31
C VAL A 109 -14.37 -3.12 -1.86
N TRP A 110 -13.73 -1.96 -1.83
CA TRP A 110 -14.39 -0.72 -1.44
C TRP A 110 -13.96 0.45 -2.34
N HIS A 111 -14.96 1.15 -2.87
CA HIS A 111 -14.80 2.40 -3.61
C HIS A 111 -15.52 3.52 -2.87
N LYS A 112 -15.01 4.75 -2.95
CA LYS A 112 -15.60 5.93 -2.29
C LYS A 112 -17.06 6.21 -2.68
N GLU A 113 -17.47 5.77 -3.87
CA GLU A 113 -18.83 5.97 -4.41
C GLU A 113 -19.74 4.75 -4.22
N SER A 114 -19.27 3.70 -3.54
CA SER A 114 -20.01 2.45 -3.36
C SER A 114 -19.89 1.90 -1.94
N GLN A 115 -20.82 1.02 -1.57
CA GLN A 115 -20.70 0.27 -0.32
C GLN A 115 -19.57 -0.76 -0.43
N PRO A 116 -18.82 -1.04 0.65
CA PRO A 116 -17.90 -2.17 0.66
C PRO A 116 -18.63 -3.47 0.38
N ARG A 117 -18.03 -4.30 -0.47
CA ARG A 117 -18.56 -5.63 -0.83
C ARG A 117 -17.52 -6.69 -0.50
N VAL A 118 -18.00 -7.84 -0.05
CA VAL A 118 -17.18 -9.04 0.09
C VAL A 118 -17.56 -10.00 -1.03
N LEU A 119 -16.57 -10.36 -1.84
CA LEU A 119 -16.72 -11.29 -2.93
C LEU A 119 -16.00 -12.58 -2.58
N THR A 120 -16.56 -13.69 -3.04
CA THR A 120 -15.91 -15.00 -3.06
C THR A 120 -14.88 -15.08 -4.17
N ILE A 121 -13.86 -15.90 -3.97
CA ILE A 121 -12.81 -16.18 -4.94
C ILE A 121 -12.97 -17.62 -5.43
N PRO A 122 -12.89 -17.90 -6.75
CA PRO A 122 -12.66 -16.97 -7.86
C PRO A 122 -13.93 -16.48 -8.57
N ASP A 123 -15.10 -16.96 -8.18
CA ASP A 123 -16.38 -16.74 -8.86
C ASP A 123 -16.93 -15.31 -8.73
N GLY A 124 -16.43 -14.55 -7.74
CA GLY A 124 -16.80 -13.14 -7.56
C GLY A 124 -18.22 -12.95 -7.06
N ALA A 125 -18.84 -13.98 -6.47
CA ALA A 125 -20.18 -13.84 -5.94
C ALA A 125 -20.14 -12.96 -4.67
N VAL A 126 -21.00 -11.94 -4.63
CA VAL A 126 -21.14 -11.07 -3.45
C VAL A 126 -21.79 -11.86 -2.32
N VAL A 127 -21.05 -12.08 -1.24
CA VAL A 127 -21.51 -12.83 -0.05
C VAL A 127 -21.84 -11.93 1.13
N ALA A 128 -21.37 -10.68 1.12
CA ALA A 128 -21.77 -9.67 2.09
C ALA A 128 -21.64 -8.26 1.50
N GLU A 129 -22.49 -7.35 1.98
CA GLU A 129 -22.41 -5.92 1.69
C GLU A 129 -22.46 -5.14 2.99
N ALA A 130 -21.45 -4.30 3.22
CA ALA A 130 -21.42 -3.45 4.39
C ALA A 130 -22.23 -2.17 4.13
N ARG A 131 -23.42 -2.04 4.73
CA ARG A 131 -24.22 -0.82 4.61
C ARG A 131 -23.66 0.31 5.46
N SER A 132 -23.27 1.41 4.82
CA SER A 132 -22.93 2.68 5.45
C SER A 132 -24.04 3.72 5.22
N PRO A 133 -24.75 4.20 6.27
CA PRO A 133 -25.71 5.31 6.14
C PRO A 133 -25.01 6.67 6.03
N GLY A 134 -25.20 7.36 4.87
CA GLY A 134 -24.84 8.77 4.57
C GLY A 134 -23.34 9.13 4.69
N ARG A 135 -22.73 10.03 3.91
CA ARG A 135 -23.13 11.04 2.92
C ARG A 135 -22.16 10.97 1.71
N THR A 136 -22.61 11.40 0.54
CA THR A 136 -21.79 12.02 -0.54
C THR A 136 -21.06 13.25 0.03
N MET A 137 -19.90 13.73 -0.39
CA MET A 137 -19.19 13.77 -1.67
C MET A 137 -17.93 14.63 -1.41
N TRP A 138 -16.81 14.35 -2.12
CA TRP A 138 -15.59 15.19 -2.24
C TRP A 138 -14.94 15.77 -0.97
N GLU A 139 -13.99 15.04 -0.39
CA GLU A 139 -12.81 15.59 0.34
C GLU A 139 -11.76 14.47 0.65
N LEU A 140 -11.33 13.77 -0.42
CA LEU A 140 -10.20 12.81 -0.54
C LEU A 140 -10.44 11.33 -0.14
N PRO A 141 -9.78 10.36 -0.84
CA PRO A 141 -10.37 9.07 -1.27
C PRO A 141 -10.63 8.02 -0.19
N ALA A 142 -11.35 6.96 -0.55
CA ALA A 142 -11.41 5.73 0.22
C ALA A 142 -9.97 5.21 0.44
N PHE A 143 -9.49 5.12 1.69
CA PHE A 143 -8.06 4.88 1.94
C PHE A 143 -7.73 3.48 2.43
N ASP A 144 -8.65 2.78 3.08
CA ASP A 144 -8.35 1.47 3.64
C ASP A 144 -9.61 0.64 3.78
N VAL A 145 -9.54 -0.60 3.30
CA VAL A 145 -10.40 -1.68 3.72
C VAL A 145 -9.50 -2.79 4.22
N THR A 146 -9.84 -3.41 5.34
CA THR A 146 -9.12 -4.58 5.85
C THR A 146 -10.11 -5.51 6.53
N PHE A 147 -9.81 -6.80 6.51
CA PHE A 147 -10.47 -7.73 7.40
C PHE A 147 -9.94 -7.56 8.83
N SER A 148 -10.77 -7.88 9.81
CA SER A 148 -10.31 -8.24 11.15
C SER A 148 -9.41 -9.49 11.08
N ALA A 149 -8.55 -9.67 12.07
CA ALA A 149 -7.62 -10.79 12.11
C ALA A 149 -8.30 -12.17 12.06
N ASP A 150 -9.54 -12.27 12.55
CA ASP A 150 -10.38 -13.47 12.50
C ASP A 150 -11.20 -13.61 11.21
N GLY A 151 -11.16 -12.63 10.31
CA GLY A 151 -11.90 -12.65 9.04
C GLY A 151 -13.42 -12.48 9.16
N HIS A 152 -13.93 -12.12 10.33
CA HIS A 152 -15.37 -12.01 10.61
C HIS A 152 -15.92 -10.59 10.57
N ALA A 153 -15.07 -9.58 10.36
CA ALA A 153 -15.49 -8.19 10.21
C ALA A 153 -14.62 -7.45 9.19
N LEU A 154 -15.15 -6.34 8.68
CA LEU A 154 -14.43 -5.38 7.88
C LEU A 154 -14.19 -4.11 8.68
N LEU A 155 -12.98 -3.58 8.62
CA LEU A 155 -12.70 -2.20 8.97
C LEU A 155 -12.52 -1.42 7.66
N PHE A 156 -13.32 -0.38 7.46
CA PHE A 156 -13.21 0.48 6.28
C PHE A 156 -13.47 1.94 6.63
N GLY A 157 -12.88 2.85 5.86
CA GLY A 157 -12.98 4.28 6.09
C GLY A 157 -11.71 5.02 5.71
N GLY A 158 -11.66 6.30 6.01
CA GLY A 158 -10.53 7.16 5.68
C GLY A 158 -10.34 8.27 6.70
N VAL A 159 -10.93 9.43 6.43
CA VAL A 159 -10.73 10.66 7.20
C VAL A 159 -11.77 10.78 8.33
N ILE A 160 -13.03 10.40 8.08
CA ILE A 160 -14.14 10.48 9.06
C ILE A 160 -15.18 9.37 8.76
N PRO A 161 -15.86 8.77 9.75
CA PRO A 161 -15.30 7.83 10.73
C PRO A 161 -14.95 6.46 10.12
N ARG A 162 -14.01 5.73 10.71
CA ARG A 162 -13.78 4.32 10.36
C ARG A 162 -14.87 3.44 10.95
N ARG A 163 -15.34 2.48 10.16
CA ARG A 163 -16.44 1.60 10.52
C ARG A 163 -15.96 0.18 10.63
N LEU A 164 -16.30 -0.46 11.76
CA LEU A 164 -16.25 -1.90 11.91
C LEU A 164 -17.61 -2.47 11.50
N HIS A 165 -17.62 -3.37 10.53
CA HIS A 165 -18.83 -4.04 10.07
C HIS A 165 -18.67 -5.56 10.15
N PRO A 166 -19.42 -6.25 11.04
CA PRO A 166 -19.39 -7.71 11.09
C PRO A 166 -20.00 -8.35 9.85
N LEU A 167 -19.41 -9.45 9.39
CA LEU A 167 -19.83 -10.20 8.21
C LEU A 167 -20.83 -11.32 8.52
N SER A 168 -20.90 -11.75 9.78
CA SER A 168 -21.86 -12.74 10.27
C SER A 168 -22.15 -12.54 11.76
N GLY A 169 -23.42 -12.51 12.16
CA GLY A 169 -23.81 -12.44 13.58
C GLY A 169 -23.53 -11.09 14.27
N GLU A 170 -23.50 -11.10 15.60
CA GLU A 170 -23.22 -9.92 16.43
C GLU A 170 -21.72 -9.60 16.37
N ALA A 171 -21.38 -8.33 16.08
CA ALA A 171 -19.98 -7.92 15.94
C ALA A 171 -19.17 -8.29 17.18
N PRO A 172 -17.87 -8.66 17.05
CA PRO A 172 -16.93 -8.33 18.09
C PRO A 172 -17.13 -6.85 18.39
N ARG A 173 -17.42 -6.49 19.64
CA ARG A 173 -17.55 -5.07 19.99
C ARG A 173 -16.30 -4.37 19.44
N PRO A 174 -16.46 -3.27 18.69
CA PRO A 174 -15.32 -2.42 18.40
C PRO A 174 -14.60 -2.21 19.73
N ASP A 175 -13.27 -2.23 19.75
CA ASP A 175 -12.55 -1.70 20.92
C ASP A 175 -13.23 -0.35 21.23
N PRO A 176 -13.87 -0.17 22.40
CA PRO A 176 -14.58 1.06 22.70
C PRO A 176 -13.66 2.27 22.54
N ALA A 177 -12.34 2.09 22.68
CA ALA A 177 -11.33 3.11 22.39
C ALA A 177 -11.26 3.51 20.90
N ALA A 178 -11.48 2.59 19.96
CA ALA A 178 -11.42 2.86 18.51
C ALA A 178 -12.68 3.56 17.98
N GLY A 179 -13.85 3.30 18.57
CA GLY A 179 -15.12 3.95 18.19
C GLY A 179 -15.37 5.29 18.87
N ALA A 180 -14.79 5.52 20.05
CA ALA A 180 -15.03 6.73 20.86
C ALA A 180 -14.05 7.87 20.63
N ALA A 181 -12.95 7.64 19.89
CA ALA A 181 -11.83 8.58 19.83
C ALA A 181 -11.86 9.56 18.66
N GLN A 182 -12.82 9.51 17.74
CA GLN A 182 -12.80 10.43 16.60
C GLN A 182 -13.75 11.61 16.84
N PRO A 183 -13.21 12.84 17.04
CA PRO A 183 -13.98 14.03 16.75
C PRO A 183 -14.47 13.97 15.30
N GLU A 184 -15.62 14.59 15.00
CA GLU A 184 -16.17 14.65 13.64
C GLU A 184 -15.20 15.31 12.62
N GLU A 185 -14.08 15.88 13.06
CA GLU A 185 -13.09 16.61 12.28
C GLU A 185 -11.66 16.07 12.50
N CYS A 186 -11.39 14.81 12.13
CA CYS A 186 -10.04 14.25 12.08
C CYS A 186 -9.44 14.39 10.67
N PRO A 187 -8.42 15.23 10.42
CA PRO A 187 -7.85 15.39 9.09
C PRO A 187 -6.84 14.30 8.69
N THR A 188 -6.42 13.44 9.62
CA THR A 188 -5.33 12.48 9.40
C THR A 188 -5.86 11.13 8.90
N GLN A 189 -5.22 10.60 7.86
CA GLN A 189 -5.61 9.34 7.22
C GLN A 189 -5.27 8.13 8.10
N ILE A 190 -6.11 7.09 8.07
CA ILE A 190 -5.98 5.90 8.93
C ILE A 190 -5.52 4.69 8.11
N GLY A 191 -4.57 3.94 8.65
CA GLY A 191 -4.03 2.71 8.08
C GLY A 191 -3.08 2.97 6.92
N GLN A 192 -3.49 3.81 5.96
CA GLN A 192 -2.72 4.18 4.80
C GLN A 192 -2.82 5.68 4.54
N SER A 193 -1.77 6.26 3.95
CA SER A 193 -1.77 7.67 3.58
C SER A 193 -1.02 7.94 2.28
N ALA A 194 -1.65 8.65 1.33
CA ALA A 194 -1.06 9.04 0.05
C ALA A 194 -0.81 10.54 -0.11
N TYR A 195 -1.20 11.32 0.91
CA TYR A 195 -1.11 12.78 0.88
C TYR A 195 -0.90 13.29 2.29
N GLY A 196 0.24 13.95 2.53
CA GLY A 196 0.44 14.74 3.74
C GLY A 196 1.16 14.02 4.90
N GLY A 197 1.65 14.85 5.81
CA GLY A 197 2.70 14.56 6.79
C GLY A 197 2.36 13.63 7.94
N GLY A 198 1.37 12.74 7.82
CA GLY A 198 1.15 11.69 8.81
C GLY A 198 0.07 10.65 8.48
N VAL A 199 0.04 9.61 9.31
CA VAL A 199 -0.88 8.46 9.22
C VAL A 199 -1.17 7.90 10.62
N ILE A 200 -2.43 7.52 10.88
CA ILE A 200 -2.88 6.89 12.12
C ILE A 200 -2.90 5.37 11.98
N SER A 201 -2.48 4.65 13.00
CA SER A 201 -2.49 3.18 13.06
C SER A 201 -3.90 2.61 12.99
N ARG A 202 -4.02 1.35 12.54
CA ARG A 202 -5.36 0.76 12.36
C ARG A 202 -6.09 0.48 13.67
N ASP A 203 -5.37 0.37 14.77
CA ASP A 203 -5.91 0.20 16.11
C ASP A 203 -6.17 1.53 16.83
N PHE A 204 -5.94 2.67 16.16
CA PHE A 204 -6.10 4.02 16.74
C PHE A 204 -5.30 4.23 18.02
N ARG A 205 -4.07 3.71 18.06
CA ARG A 205 -3.18 3.88 19.21
C ARG A 205 -2.01 4.81 18.94
N LEU A 206 -1.68 5.00 17.66
CA LEU A 206 -0.47 5.71 17.26
C LEU A 206 -0.70 6.57 16.02
N ALA A 207 -0.29 7.84 16.08
CA ALA A 207 -0.06 8.65 14.89
C ALA A 207 1.43 8.64 14.54
N VAL A 208 1.77 8.57 13.25
CA VAL A 208 3.15 8.76 12.79
C VAL A 208 3.18 9.92 11.82
N PHE A 209 4.03 10.90 12.10
CA PHE A 209 4.26 12.05 11.23
C PHE A 209 5.60 11.94 10.51
N TYR A 210 5.63 12.32 9.24
CA TYR A 210 6.80 12.25 8.35
C TYR A 210 6.81 13.44 7.40
N ASN A 211 7.94 13.67 6.72
CA ASN A 211 8.10 14.80 5.81
C ASN A 211 7.16 14.68 4.59
N SER A 212 6.35 15.72 4.36
CA SER A 212 5.50 15.81 3.18
C SER A 212 5.97 16.91 2.21
N TRP A 213 5.28 17.03 1.07
CA TRP A 213 5.57 17.99 0.00
C TRP A 213 5.46 19.47 0.44
N ASP A 214 4.90 19.75 1.63
CA ASP A 214 4.47 21.10 2.03
C ASP A 214 5.08 21.59 3.38
N ASP A 215 6.14 20.96 3.88
CA ASP A 215 6.51 21.10 5.29
C ASP A 215 7.62 22.10 5.63
N ASP A 216 7.18 23.33 5.91
CA ASP A 216 7.76 24.15 6.98
C ASP A 216 7.28 23.71 8.39
N LYS A 217 6.34 22.76 8.51
CA LYS A 217 5.61 22.45 9.77
C LYS A 217 6.03 21.17 10.49
N PHE A 218 6.50 20.13 9.78
CA PHE A 218 6.92 18.86 10.39
C PHE A 218 8.42 18.59 10.15
N GLY A 219 9.24 18.95 11.13
CA GLY A 219 10.67 18.63 11.16
C GLY A 219 11.19 18.47 12.58
N PRO A 220 12.34 17.78 12.78
CA PRO A 220 12.97 17.69 14.09
C PRO A 220 13.20 19.11 14.67
N GLY A 221 12.61 19.40 15.83
CA GLY A 221 12.69 20.72 16.47
C GLY A 221 11.80 21.83 15.88
N ARG A 222 10.89 21.50 14.94
CA ARG A 222 9.97 22.46 14.29
C ARG A 222 8.49 22.22 14.58
N VAL A 223 8.19 21.37 15.55
CA VAL A 223 6.85 21.18 16.07
C VAL A 223 6.46 22.44 16.88
N THR A 224 5.96 23.47 16.20
CA THR A 224 5.79 24.80 16.82
C THR A 224 4.34 25.20 17.08
N ASP A 225 3.36 24.40 16.65
CA ASP A 225 1.94 24.72 16.85
C ASP A 225 1.18 23.54 17.48
N ASP A 226 0.98 23.62 18.81
CA ASP A 226 0.22 22.66 19.59
C ASP A 226 -1.19 22.42 19.03
N ARG A 227 -1.82 23.44 18.40
CA ARG A 227 -3.18 23.31 17.88
C ARG A 227 -3.24 22.40 16.65
N PHE A 228 -2.24 22.52 15.78
CA PHE A 228 -2.14 21.71 14.57
C PHE A 228 -1.76 20.26 14.88
N LEU A 229 -0.88 20.05 15.87
CA LEU A 229 -0.63 18.71 16.40
C LEU A 229 -1.91 18.11 16.99
N GLN A 230 -2.61 18.85 17.86
CA GLN A 230 -3.83 18.33 18.51
C GLN A 230 -4.90 17.96 17.50
N SER A 231 -5.06 18.74 16.41
CA SER A 231 -5.96 18.37 15.31
C SER A 231 -5.47 17.15 14.55
N GLY A 232 -4.17 17.07 14.22
CA GLY A 232 -3.58 15.95 13.48
C GLY A 232 -3.55 14.64 14.29
N LEU A 233 -3.48 14.74 15.61
CA LEU A 233 -3.52 13.60 16.51
C LEU A 233 -4.93 13.01 16.63
N CYS A 234 -5.97 13.74 16.27
CA CYS A 234 -7.35 13.25 16.32
C CYS A 234 -7.72 12.63 17.69
N GLY A 235 -7.33 13.29 18.78
CA GLY A 235 -7.56 12.82 20.15
C GLY A 235 -6.57 11.76 20.65
N LEU A 236 -5.65 11.29 19.80
CA LEU A 236 -4.55 10.42 20.23
C LEU A 236 -3.58 11.17 21.14
N ARG A 237 -3.09 10.48 22.16
CA ARG A 237 -2.11 11.02 23.11
C ARG A 237 -0.67 10.77 22.69
N PHE A 238 -0.47 10.01 21.61
CA PHE A 238 0.82 9.46 21.27
C PHE A 238 1.09 9.53 19.78
N PHE A 239 2.31 9.96 19.47
CA PHE A 239 2.79 10.01 18.11
C PHE A 239 4.28 9.72 18.02
N LEU A 240 4.72 9.32 16.84
CA LEU A 240 6.12 9.20 16.48
C LEU A 240 6.44 10.15 15.34
N MET A 241 7.66 10.68 15.34
CA MET A 241 8.24 11.33 14.18
C MET A 241 9.08 10.29 13.42
N ALA A 242 8.86 10.18 12.12
CA ALA A 242 9.64 9.35 11.22
C ALA A 242 10.51 10.25 10.33
N PRO A 243 11.73 10.63 10.78
CA PRO A 243 12.61 11.47 9.99
C PRO A 243 13.10 10.72 8.75
N PRO A 244 13.26 11.40 7.61
CA PRO A 244 13.70 10.76 6.38
C PRO A 244 15.11 10.15 6.51
N PRO A 245 15.42 9.08 5.76
CA PRO A 245 16.75 8.51 5.69
C PRO A 245 17.82 9.53 5.24
N PRO A 246 19.10 9.33 5.60
CA PRO A 246 20.20 10.14 5.06
C PRO A 246 20.17 10.19 3.53
N GLY A 247 20.26 11.39 2.96
CA GLY A 247 20.19 11.60 1.51
C GLY A 247 18.78 11.53 0.92
N TRP A 248 17.73 11.38 1.73
CA TRP A 248 16.32 11.39 1.31
C TRP A 248 15.51 12.52 1.95
N SER A 249 16.16 13.47 2.63
CA SER A 249 15.50 14.53 3.39
C SER A 249 14.69 15.52 2.55
N THR A 250 15.06 15.69 1.29
CA THR A 250 14.34 16.54 0.32
C THR A 250 13.37 15.74 -0.54
N VAL A 251 13.32 14.41 -0.37
CA VAL A 251 12.40 13.56 -1.13
C VAL A 251 11.11 13.45 -0.35
N PRO A 252 9.98 13.78 -0.97
CA PRO A 252 8.71 13.67 -0.29
C PRO A 252 8.30 12.20 -0.09
N VAL A 253 7.59 11.95 1.00
CA VAL A 253 6.84 10.70 1.16
C VAL A 253 5.64 10.75 0.21
N VAL A 254 5.55 9.76 -0.68
CA VAL A 254 4.44 9.60 -1.63
C VAL A 254 3.38 8.63 -1.12
N PHE A 255 3.75 7.76 -0.16
CA PHE A 255 2.83 6.82 0.44
C PHE A 255 3.33 6.31 1.79
N ALA A 256 2.43 6.04 2.72
CA ALA A 256 2.71 5.31 3.94
C ALA A 256 1.59 4.30 4.23
N SER A 257 1.93 3.14 4.78
CA SER A 257 0.95 2.09 5.10
C SER A 257 1.39 1.27 6.28
N PHE A 258 0.55 1.23 7.33
CA PHE A 258 0.72 0.28 8.42
C PHE A 258 0.57 -1.15 7.91
N SER A 259 1.15 -2.13 8.60
CA SER A 259 0.75 -3.53 8.46
C SER A 259 -0.69 -3.74 8.96
N PRO A 260 -1.37 -4.85 8.61
CA PRO A 260 -2.71 -5.14 9.13
C PRO A 260 -2.77 -5.13 10.67
N GLY A 261 -1.72 -5.64 11.33
CA GLY A 261 -1.56 -5.64 12.79
C GLY A 261 -1.09 -4.32 13.41
N SER A 262 -0.79 -3.29 12.62
CA SER A 262 -0.22 -2.00 13.06
C SER A 262 1.13 -2.10 13.81
N ASP A 263 1.83 -3.23 13.72
CA ASP A 263 3.14 -3.46 14.32
C ASP A 263 4.30 -2.99 13.43
N ARG A 264 4.02 -2.67 12.16
CA ARG A 264 4.96 -2.10 11.20
C ARG A 264 4.35 -0.93 10.45
N LEU A 265 5.22 -0.04 9.99
CA LEU A 265 4.88 1.02 9.04
C LEU A 265 5.84 1.00 7.86
N ALA A 266 5.31 0.89 6.64
CA ALA A 266 6.06 1.16 5.41
C ALA A 266 5.92 2.64 5.05
N ILE A 267 7.04 3.30 4.77
CA ILE A 267 7.11 4.69 4.29
C ILE A 267 7.81 4.69 2.93
N VAL A 268 7.15 5.24 1.92
CA VAL A 268 7.61 5.24 0.54
C VAL A 268 8.07 6.64 0.15
N TYR A 269 9.35 6.74 -0.15
CA TYR A 269 9.98 7.92 -0.73
C TYR A 269 10.17 7.66 -2.22
N SER A 270 9.66 8.54 -3.08
CA SER A 270 9.79 8.39 -4.53
C SER A 270 10.10 9.73 -5.17
N ASP A 271 11.11 9.75 -6.04
CA ASP A 271 11.56 10.96 -6.72
C ASP A 271 11.80 10.66 -8.21
N SER A 272 11.03 11.32 -9.07
CA SER A 272 11.17 11.20 -10.53
C SER A 272 12.37 11.96 -11.09
N ASP A 273 12.91 12.91 -10.34
CA ASP A 273 14.03 13.75 -10.75
C ASP A 273 15.38 13.08 -10.43
N ARG A 274 15.37 12.00 -9.65
CA ARG A 274 16.58 11.19 -9.39
C ARG A 274 16.96 10.31 -10.58
N PRO A 275 18.27 10.17 -10.87
CA PRO A 275 18.75 9.25 -11.89
C PRO A 275 18.27 7.81 -11.66
N GLY A 276 17.54 7.27 -12.64
CA GLY A 276 17.05 5.88 -12.62
C GLY A 276 15.68 5.70 -11.97
N ASP A 277 14.95 6.79 -11.68
CA ASP A 277 13.61 6.80 -11.06
C ASP A 277 13.61 5.97 -9.77
N GLN A 278 14.19 6.53 -8.72
CA GLN A 278 14.46 5.77 -7.50
C GLN A 278 13.31 5.91 -6.50
N THR A 279 12.81 4.77 -6.07
CA THR A 279 11.95 4.66 -4.90
C THR A 279 12.74 4.01 -3.77
N LEU A 280 12.57 4.51 -2.54
CA LEU A 280 13.02 3.85 -1.33
C LEU A 280 11.82 3.56 -0.45
N ILE A 281 11.71 2.33 0.00
CA ILE A 281 10.72 1.93 1.00
C ILE A 281 11.45 1.67 2.30
N GLU A 282 11.06 2.37 3.36
CA GLU A 282 11.58 2.14 4.70
C GLU A 282 10.51 1.46 5.55
N ILE A 283 10.88 0.36 6.23
CA ILE A 283 10.02 -0.32 7.19
C ILE A 283 10.43 0.09 8.59
N ARG A 284 9.45 0.49 9.40
CA ARG A 284 9.64 0.89 10.79
C ARG A 284 8.86 -0.01 11.75
N ASP A 285 9.45 -0.25 12.91
CA ASP A 285 8.84 -0.95 14.04
C ASP A 285 7.88 -0.03 14.80
N THR A 286 6.60 -0.39 14.80
CA THR A 286 5.56 0.31 15.57
C THR A 286 4.94 -0.59 16.63
N SER A 287 5.55 -1.74 16.93
CA SER A 287 5.10 -2.70 17.95
C SER A 287 5.34 -2.24 19.39
N ALA A 288 6.23 -1.25 19.58
CA ALA A 288 6.54 -0.74 20.90
C ALA A 288 5.28 -0.22 21.61
N LYS A 289 4.93 -0.86 22.73
CA LYS A 289 3.76 -0.47 23.52
C LYS A 289 3.97 0.92 24.09
N VAL A 290 2.98 1.75 23.82
CA VAL A 290 3.00 3.20 24.03
C VAL A 290 2.61 3.58 25.49
N GLU A 291 2.32 2.58 26.32
CA GLU A 291 1.62 2.71 27.61
C GLU A 291 2.41 3.43 28.73
N ASP A 292 3.71 3.70 28.55
CA ASP A 292 4.58 4.15 29.66
C ASP A 292 4.87 5.66 29.74
N MET A 293 4.43 6.54 28.82
CA MET A 293 4.86 7.97 28.86
C MET A 293 3.85 8.97 28.26
N PRO A 294 3.36 9.97 29.02
CA PRO A 294 2.60 11.07 28.45
C PRO A 294 3.52 12.01 27.66
N TYR A 295 3.25 12.20 26.36
CA TYR A 295 3.97 13.11 25.45
C TYR A 295 5.48 12.83 25.32
N SER A 296 5.87 11.76 24.62
CA SER A 296 7.27 11.62 24.18
C SER A 296 7.47 12.20 22.79
N ASP A 297 8.06 13.39 22.73
CA ASP A 297 8.83 13.78 21.55
C ASP A 297 10.10 12.90 21.50
N GLY A 298 10.38 12.25 20.36
CA GLY A 298 11.74 11.79 20.10
C GLY A 298 12.08 10.31 20.26
N ARG A 299 11.11 9.39 20.39
CA ARG A 299 11.37 8.03 19.85
C ARG A 299 11.06 8.04 18.35
N THR A 300 12.10 7.94 17.55
CA THR A 300 11.94 7.50 16.16
C THR A 300 11.65 6.02 16.19
N ALA A 301 10.56 5.57 15.54
CA ALA A 301 10.34 4.14 15.33
C ALA A 301 11.60 3.52 14.70
N ALA A 302 12.05 2.40 15.28
CA ALA A 302 13.27 1.74 14.84
C ALA A 302 13.13 1.31 13.37
N VAL A 303 14.17 1.54 12.57
CA VAL A 303 14.16 1.10 11.17
C VAL A 303 14.46 -0.39 11.16
N LEU A 304 13.52 -1.17 10.64
CA LEU A 304 13.64 -2.63 10.51
C LEU A 304 14.31 -3.00 9.19
N ALA A 305 13.91 -2.35 8.09
CA ALA A 305 14.43 -2.65 6.76
C ALA A 305 14.35 -1.45 5.82
N ARG A 306 15.13 -1.49 4.75
CA ARG A 306 15.10 -0.52 3.65
C ARG A 306 15.20 -1.24 2.32
N PHE A 307 14.24 -1.00 1.43
CA PHE A 307 14.17 -1.62 0.12
C PHE A 307 14.32 -0.56 -0.97
N PRO A 308 15.48 -0.49 -1.66
CA PRO A 308 15.58 0.28 -2.88
C PRO A 308 14.76 -0.41 -3.97
N VAL A 309 13.92 0.36 -4.65
CA VAL A 309 13.03 -0.10 -5.71
C VAL A 309 13.30 0.72 -6.96
N ARG A 310 13.57 0.03 -8.07
CA ARG A 310 13.74 0.66 -9.36
C ARG A 310 12.37 1.01 -9.96
N GLY A 311 12.25 2.22 -10.46
CA GLY A 311 10.99 2.77 -10.98
C GLY A 311 10.22 3.53 -9.90
N LEU A 312 9.11 4.14 -10.33
CA LEU A 312 8.27 4.98 -9.48
C LEU A 312 7.15 4.17 -8.85
N VAL A 313 7.08 4.23 -7.53
CA VAL A 313 5.85 3.94 -6.78
C VAL A 313 5.06 5.25 -6.74
N GLY A 314 4.16 5.44 -7.69
CA GLY A 314 3.45 6.71 -7.90
C GLY A 314 2.22 6.92 -7.01
N PHE A 315 1.58 8.07 -7.19
CA PHE A 315 0.43 8.61 -6.44
C PHE A 315 -0.86 7.76 -6.41
N GLY A 316 -0.88 6.57 -7.01
CA GLY A 316 -2.03 5.65 -7.01
C GLY A 316 -1.67 4.34 -6.33
N HIS A 317 -1.38 4.39 -5.03
CA HIS A 317 -1.33 3.28 -4.06
C HIS A 317 -0.76 1.95 -4.58
N ARG A 318 0.55 1.71 -4.44
CA ARG A 318 1.17 0.52 -5.06
C ARG A 318 1.91 -0.38 -4.10
N ILE A 319 1.56 -0.36 -2.82
CA ILE A 319 2.05 -1.34 -1.87
C ILE A 319 0.89 -2.05 -1.18
N GLY A 320 1.11 -3.31 -0.84
CA GLY A 320 0.11 -4.15 -0.18
C GLY A 320 0.79 -5.14 0.74
N TRP A 321 0.22 -5.32 1.93
CA TRP A 321 0.73 -6.25 2.93
C TRP A 321 0.09 -7.63 2.76
N SER A 322 0.82 -8.68 3.13
CA SER A 322 0.19 -9.94 3.52
C SER A 322 -0.60 -9.77 4.83
N PRO A 323 -1.64 -10.59 5.10
CA PRO A 323 -2.44 -10.50 6.33
C PRO A 323 -1.60 -10.57 7.62
N ASP A 324 -0.52 -11.35 7.63
CA ASP A 324 0.42 -11.42 8.77
C ASP A 324 1.40 -10.23 8.90
N GLY A 325 1.41 -9.30 7.94
CA GLY A 325 2.31 -8.16 7.93
C GLY A 325 3.79 -8.50 7.68
N ARG A 326 4.12 -9.73 7.26
CA ARG A 326 5.51 -10.20 7.06
C ARG A 326 5.97 -10.15 5.62
N ARG A 327 5.10 -9.78 4.69
CA ARG A 327 5.45 -9.58 3.28
C ARG A 327 4.82 -8.30 2.76
N LEU A 328 5.56 -7.63 1.90
CA LEU A 328 5.12 -6.41 1.24
C LEU A 328 5.22 -6.58 -0.27
N ALA A 329 4.09 -6.54 -0.96
CA ALA A 329 4.04 -6.39 -2.40
C ALA A 329 4.19 -4.91 -2.77
N VAL A 330 4.91 -4.65 -3.87
CA VAL A 330 5.21 -3.32 -4.39
C VAL A 330 5.07 -3.36 -5.91
N ILE A 331 4.27 -2.46 -6.48
CA ILE A 331 4.19 -2.24 -7.92
C ILE A 331 4.92 -0.95 -8.28
N SER A 332 5.94 -1.06 -9.13
CA SER A 332 6.67 0.09 -9.66
C SER A 332 6.41 0.25 -11.15
N LEU A 333 6.43 1.50 -11.63
CA LEU A 333 6.40 1.82 -13.05
C LEU A 333 7.75 2.37 -13.50
N SER A 334 8.25 1.89 -14.62
CA SER A 334 9.36 2.52 -15.35
C SER A 334 8.88 3.73 -16.18
N ARG A 335 9.81 4.51 -16.75
CA ARG A 335 9.50 5.65 -17.65
C ARG A 335 8.61 5.28 -18.83
N ASN A 336 8.77 4.09 -19.39
CA ASN A 336 7.93 3.58 -20.48
C ASN A 336 6.62 2.95 -19.98
N ARG A 337 6.25 3.20 -18.73
CA ARG A 337 5.05 2.66 -18.06
C ARG A 337 4.98 1.13 -18.02
N ALA A 338 6.12 0.44 -18.12
CA ALA A 338 6.15 -0.98 -17.85
C ALA A 338 5.97 -1.19 -16.33
N ALA A 339 5.02 -2.05 -15.98
CA ALA A 339 4.68 -2.34 -14.60
C ALA A 339 5.38 -3.61 -14.12
N GLU A 340 5.91 -3.55 -12.91
CA GLU A 340 6.64 -4.64 -12.29
C GLU A 340 6.19 -4.77 -10.84
N ALA A 341 5.79 -5.98 -10.47
CA ALA A 341 5.50 -6.35 -9.09
C ALA A 341 6.74 -6.97 -8.44
N ARG A 342 7.02 -6.57 -7.21
CA ARG A 342 8.06 -7.16 -6.34
C ARG A 342 7.46 -7.47 -4.98
N ILE A 343 7.87 -8.58 -4.39
CA ILE A 343 7.43 -9.01 -3.06
C ILE A 343 8.68 -9.05 -2.19
N PHE A 344 8.63 -8.34 -1.07
CA PHE A 344 9.71 -8.29 -0.09
C PHE A 344 9.31 -9.09 1.15
N ALA A 345 10.24 -9.87 1.68
CA ALA A 345 10.14 -10.36 3.05
C ALA A 345 10.41 -9.19 4.00
N VAL A 346 9.53 -9.00 4.98
CA VAL A 346 9.64 -7.95 6.00
C VAL A 346 9.99 -8.62 7.34
N PRO A 347 10.91 -8.05 8.14
CA PRO A 347 11.37 -8.64 9.42
C PRO A 347 10.28 -8.82 10.47
#